data_AF-O45411-F1
#
_entry.id   AF-O45411-F1
#
_cell.length_a   1.000
_cell.length_b   1.000
_cell.length_c   1.000
_cell.angle_alpha   90.00
_cell.angle_beta   90.00
_cell.angle_gamma   90.00
#
_symmetry.space_group_name_H-M   'P 1'
#
loop_
_entity.id
_entity.type
_entity.pdbx_description
1 polymer ?
#
loop_
_entity_poly.entity_id
_entity_poly.type
_entity_poly.pdbx_seq_one_letter_code
_entity_poly.pdbx_strand_id
1 'polypeptide(L)'
;MRIFLLIVYFLLQDVSGCLVLHDYLNPDMRGCKCPAVKLFNQEDVRKNEGGRYLEDHQVWDPIVESVGDCFLRIMCKPVPGVRSFLTVLFRSNGPPIYINRVVANQSTFVEQPRSIGDFGCKEYNGGYAWFFHEAVIEDLSFACVADSHSCDCPQIEVDTDSGAIVTNQMPLATDQCGFINARCSASDDKPFLYSTTTDAIYSGKGKGGYASSIHRYEDLLCVRGKELTWYIGNLKLDNLVVKCNTDERAQWDCGMFKAVISLQEFKPHHIIGVYSQAQLGTILWMLGDQFQIICEPEYKPVVFSANNEPIEISDQAPAIECAYNPMTNFASMWVVNGIRVFDPAGAWIKLET
;
A
#
# COMPACT_ATOMS: atom_id res chain seq x y z
N MET A 1 -22.16 -20.96 57.72
CA MET A 1 -21.38 -20.15 56.77
C MET A 1 -20.28 -21.01 56.09
N ARG A 2 -20.66 -22.11 55.42
CA ARG A 2 -19.73 -23.07 54.79
C ARG A 2 -19.89 -23.19 53.27
N ILE A 3 -20.90 -22.55 52.68
CA ILE A 3 -21.21 -22.65 51.24
C ILE A 3 -20.50 -21.55 50.42
N PHE A 4 -20.19 -20.40 51.01
CA PHE A 4 -19.55 -19.28 50.28
C PHE A 4 -18.05 -19.46 49.99
N LEU A 5 -17.35 -20.36 50.69
CA LEU A 5 -15.92 -20.59 50.44
C LEU A 5 -15.65 -21.43 49.18
N LEU A 6 -16.63 -22.20 48.69
CA LEU A 6 -16.46 -23.02 47.49
C LEU A 6 -16.51 -22.21 46.19
N ILE A 7 -17.25 -21.10 46.16
CA ILE A 7 -17.36 -20.26 44.95
C ILE A 7 -16.06 -19.47 44.70
N VAL A 8 -15.35 -19.05 45.75
CA VAL A 8 -14.06 -18.36 45.60
C VAL A 8 -12.95 -19.32 45.15
N TYR A 9 -13.04 -20.61 45.51
CA TYR A 9 -12.05 -21.62 45.10
C TYR A 9 -12.10 -21.94 43.60
N PHE A 10 -13.25 -21.74 42.94
CA PHE A 10 -13.37 -21.93 41.49
C PHE A 10 -13.00 -20.69 40.66
N LEU A 11 -12.93 -19.49 41.28
CA LEU A 11 -12.49 -18.27 40.60
C LEU A 11 -10.96 -18.06 40.65
N LEU A 12 -10.26 -18.83 41.47
CA LEU A 12 -8.79 -18.88 41.53
C LEU A 12 -8.24 -20.10 40.79
N GLN A 13 -8.94 -20.59 39.77
CA GLN A 13 -8.27 -21.41 38.75
C GLN A 13 -7.29 -20.50 38.04
N ASP A 14 -6.09 -20.45 38.61
CA ASP A 14 -4.86 -20.02 37.99
C ASP A 14 -4.87 -20.50 36.55
N VAL A 15 -5.13 -19.57 35.64
CA VAL A 15 -4.74 -19.74 34.25
C VAL A 15 -3.22 -19.69 34.30
N SER A 16 -2.62 -20.81 34.68
CA SER A 16 -1.24 -21.14 34.39
C SER A 16 -1.14 -21.32 32.87
N GLY A 17 -1.35 -20.22 32.14
CA GLY A 17 -0.80 -20.06 30.83
C GLY A 17 0.69 -20.10 31.04
N CYS A 18 1.30 -21.25 30.77
CA CYS A 18 2.73 -21.33 30.56
C CYS A 18 3.06 -20.26 29.52
N LEU A 19 3.58 -19.11 29.97
CA LEU A 19 4.34 -18.21 29.14
C LEU A 19 5.52 -19.05 28.67
N VAL A 20 5.36 -19.70 27.51
CA VAL A 20 6.46 -20.29 26.78
C VAL A 20 7.31 -19.10 26.35
N LEU A 21 8.27 -18.74 27.20
CA LEU A 21 9.41 -17.92 26.81
C LEU A 21 10.19 -18.75 25.79
N HIS A 22 9.78 -18.68 24.53
CA HIS A 22 10.68 -19.05 23.46
C HIS A 22 11.77 -17.96 23.45
N ASP A 23 13.01 -18.35 23.77
CA ASP A 23 14.23 -17.60 23.46
C ASP A 23 14.43 -17.53 21.93
N TYR A 24 13.46 -16.96 21.22
CA TYR A 24 13.56 -16.69 19.80
C TYR A 24 13.93 -15.22 19.63
N LEU A 25 15.08 -14.96 19.01
CA LEU A 25 15.45 -13.63 18.53
C LEU A 25 14.43 -13.21 17.47
N ASN A 26 13.65 -12.16 17.74
CA ASN A 26 12.75 -11.57 16.76
C ASN A 26 13.09 -10.08 16.62
N PRO A 27 13.54 -9.61 15.44
CA PRO A 27 13.80 -10.38 14.21
C PRO A 27 14.99 -11.36 14.29
N ASP A 28 14.89 -12.53 13.64
CA ASP A 28 16.03 -13.44 13.43
C ASP A 28 16.73 -13.10 12.12
N MET A 29 17.88 -12.45 12.19
CA MET A 29 18.59 -11.99 10.99
C MET A 29 19.68 -12.92 10.48
N ARG A 30 19.98 -14.05 11.14
CA ARG A 30 20.94 -15.11 10.72
C ARG A 30 22.25 -14.63 10.05
N GLY A 31 22.81 -13.51 10.48
CA GLY A 31 24.06 -12.96 9.93
C GLY A 31 23.90 -12.15 8.64
N CYS A 32 22.67 -11.74 8.30
CA CYS A 32 22.44 -10.77 7.25
C CYS A 32 23.22 -9.47 7.52
N LYS A 33 23.92 -8.96 6.50
CA LYS A 33 24.81 -7.79 6.64
C LYS A 33 24.07 -6.45 6.57
N CYS A 34 22.80 -6.44 6.16
CA CYS A 34 22.02 -5.22 6.11
C CYS A 34 21.70 -4.64 7.49
N PRO A 35 21.30 -3.36 7.55
CA PRO A 35 20.87 -2.72 8.78
C PRO A 35 19.79 -3.53 9.48
N ALA A 36 19.82 -3.49 10.82
CA ALA A 36 18.86 -4.22 11.64
C ALA A 36 17.42 -3.81 11.31
N VAL A 37 16.56 -4.82 11.17
CA VAL A 37 15.12 -4.65 10.99
C VAL A 37 14.50 -4.31 12.35
N LYS A 38 13.63 -3.30 12.41
CA LYS A 38 12.88 -2.96 13.62
C LYS A 38 11.45 -3.52 13.55
N LEU A 39 10.81 -3.64 14.71
CA LEU A 39 9.39 -3.98 14.84
C LEU A 39 8.70 -2.76 15.44
N PHE A 40 7.63 -2.29 14.80
CA PHE A 40 6.90 -1.11 15.23
C PHE A 40 5.76 -1.49 16.16
N ASN A 41 5.71 -0.82 17.30
CA ASN A 41 4.53 -0.79 18.15
C ASN A 41 3.63 0.42 17.80
N GLN A 42 2.55 0.59 18.56
CA GLN A 42 1.59 1.69 18.37
C GLN A 42 2.23 3.09 18.36
N GLU A 43 3.17 3.33 19.26
CA GLU A 43 3.81 4.64 19.42
C GLU A 43 4.77 4.94 18.27
N ASP A 44 5.44 3.91 17.75
CA ASP A 44 6.29 4.05 16.58
C ASP A 44 5.48 4.39 15.32
N VAL A 45 4.32 3.74 15.12
CA VAL A 45 3.39 4.08 14.03
C VAL A 45 2.90 5.52 14.13
N ARG A 46 2.54 5.98 15.34
CA ARG A 46 2.12 7.37 15.58
C ARG A 46 3.20 8.40 15.23
N LYS A 47 4.46 8.05 15.42
CA LYS A 47 5.62 8.92 15.16
C LYS A 47 6.14 8.85 13.73
N ASN A 48 5.81 7.81 12.99
CA ASN A 48 6.25 7.65 11.60
C ASN A 48 5.41 8.52 10.67
N GLU A 49 6.04 9.51 10.02
CA GLU A 49 5.36 10.48 9.17
C GLU A 49 4.51 9.83 8.06
N GLY A 50 5.08 8.86 7.34
CA GLY A 50 4.36 8.16 6.26
C GLY A 50 3.20 7.29 6.76
N GLY A 51 3.30 6.73 7.96
CA GLY A 51 2.34 5.78 8.53
C GLY A 51 1.38 6.35 9.56
N ARG A 52 1.53 7.63 9.93
CA ARG A 52 0.80 8.24 11.05
C ARG A 52 -0.71 8.16 10.94
N TYR A 53 -1.28 8.13 9.73
CA TYR A 53 -2.73 7.97 9.56
C TYR A 53 -3.26 6.65 10.15
N LEU A 54 -2.40 5.66 10.41
CA LEU A 54 -2.74 4.40 11.07
C LEU A 54 -2.61 4.46 12.61
N GLU A 55 -2.40 5.65 13.21
CA GLU A 55 -2.07 5.83 14.64
C GLU A 55 -3.12 5.32 15.64
N ASP A 56 -4.37 5.14 15.20
CA ASP A 56 -5.49 4.65 16.02
C ASP A 56 -5.86 3.18 15.76
N HIS A 57 -5.17 2.52 14.83
CA HIS A 57 -5.36 1.08 14.60
C HIS A 57 -4.59 0.27 15.64
N GLN A 58 -5.11 -0.88 16.07
CA GLN A 58 -4.35 -1.78 16.93
C GLN A 58 -3.13 -2.34 16.17
N VAL A 59 -1.94 -2.18 16.76
CA VAL A 59 -0.65 -2.63 16.20
C VAL A 59 0.00 -3.69 17.10
N TRP A 60 0.63 -4.70 16.50
CA TRP A 60 1.45 -5.68 17.22
C TRP A 60 2.61 -6.20 16.36
N ASP A 61 3.56 -6.85 17.03
CA ASP A 61 4.78 -7.33 16.41
C ASP A 61 4.53 -8.54 15.48
N PRO A 62 5.02 -8.49 14.22
CA PRO A 62 5.16 -9.68 13.41
C PRO A 62 6.33 -10.54 13.87
N ILE A 63 6.33 -11.79 13.44
CA ILE A 63 7.52 -12.65 13.47
C ILE A 63 8.27 -12.44 12.15
N VAL A 64 9.53 -12.02 12.23
CA VAL A 64 10.39 -11.73 11.09
C VAL A 64 11.64 -12.62 11.16
N GLU A 65 11.87 -13.38 10.10
CA GLU A 65 13.10 -14.18 9.92
C GLU A 65 13.76 -13.88 8.58
N SER A 66 15.09 -13.89 8.55
CA SER A 66 15.86 -13.92 7.32
C SER A 66 16.12 -15.37 6.87
N VAL A 67 16.04 -15.60 5.57
CA VAL A 67 16.34 -16.87 4.93
C VAL A 67 17.28 -16.67 3.75
N GLY A 68 18.20 -17.62 3.54
CA GLY A 68 19.17 -17.59 2.45
C GLY A 68 19.98 -16.28 2.42
N ASP A 69 20.05 -15.66 1.24
CA ASP A 69 20.75 -14.39 1.00
C ASP A 69 19.94 -13.18 1.48
N CYS A 70 19.61 -13.12 2.77
CA CYS A 70 18.87 -12.01 3.39
C CYS A 70 17.43 -11.78 2.88
N PHE A 71 16.76 -12.78 2.31
CA PHE A 71 15.33 -12.67 2.03
C PHE A 71 14.54 -12.68 3.33
N LEU A 72 13.54 -11.82 3.47
CA LEU A 72 12.71 -11.77 4.67
C LEU A 72 11.44 -12.62 4.52
N ARG A 73 11.09 -13.34 5.59
CA ARG A 73 9.80 -14.01 5.79
C ARG A 73 9.12 -13.36 6.98
N ILE A 74 7.94 -12.77 6.74
CA ILE A 74 7.19 -12.01 7.74
C ILE A 74 5.85 -12.73 8.00
N MET A 75 5.50 -12.91 9.26
CA MET A 75 4.23 -13.51 9.68
C MET A 75 3.56 -12.70 10.78
N CYS A 76 2.33 -12.30 10.53
CA CYS A 76 1.42 -11.75 11.52
C CYS A 76 0.49 -12.84 12.05
N LYS A 77 0.62 -13.15 13.35
CA LYS A 77 -0.32 -14.04 14.04
C LYS A 77 -1.55 -13.24 14.49
N PRO A 78 -2.77 -13.81 14.41
CA PRO A 78 -3.95 -13.19 14.98
C PRO A 78 -3.77 -12.92 16.49
N VAL A 79 -4.36 -11.82 16.97
CA VAL A 79 -4.41 -11.46 18.40
C VAL A 79 -5.86 -11.44 18.87
N PRO A 80 -6.14 -11.55 20.18
CA PRO A 80 -7.51 -11.51 20.70
C PRO A 80 -8.28 -10.28 20.19
N GLY A 81 -9.48 -10.50 19.67
CA GLY A 81 -10.35 -9.43 19.14
C GLY A 81 -10.08 -9.02 17.69
N VAL A 82 -8.98 -9.45 17.07
CA VAL A 82 -8.63 -9.07 15.69
C VAL A 82 -8.62 -10.30 14.78
N ARG A 83 -9.54 -10.32 13.81
CA ARG A 83 -9.65 -11.40 12.80
C ARG A 83 -9.14 -11.00 11.42
N SER A 84 -9.05 -9.70 11.16
CA SER A 84 -8.65 -9.15 9.87
C SER A 84 -7.56 -8.11 10.11
N PHE A 85 -6.48 -8.18 9.34
CA PHE A 85 -5.28 -7.38 9.55
C PHE A 85 -4.37 -7.36 8.33
N LEU A 86 -3.46 -6.40 8.33
CA LEU A 86 -2.46 -6.18 7.29
C LEU A 86 -1.06 -6.40 7.87
N THR A 87 -0.16 -6.95 7.06
CA THR A 87 1.28 -6.90 7.33
C THR A 87 1.86 -5.71 6.58
N VAL A 88 2.51 -4.80 7.31
CA VAL A 88 2.93 -3.49 6.78
C VAL A 88 4.43 -3.28 7.02
N LEU A 89 5.13 -2.80 5.98
CA LEU A 89 6.49 -2.27 6.06
C LEU A 89 6.42 -0.76 6.20
N PHE A 90 7.04 -0.23 7.26
CA PHE A 90 7.25 1.19 7.47
C PHE A 90 8.70 1.57 7.15
N ARG A 91 8.88 2.80 6.69
CA ARG A 91 10.17 3.42 6.35
C ARG A 91 10.11 4.91 6.63
N SER A 92 11.26 5.56 6.73
CA SER A 92 11.34 7.02 6.92
C SER A 92 11.28 7.78 5.61
N ASN A 93 11.74 7.19 4.51
CA ASN A 93 11.84 7.83 3.20
C ASN A 93 10.63 7.58 2.27
N GLY A 94 9.44 7.35 2.81
CA GLY A 94 8.23 7.20 2.00
C GLY A 94 7.03 6.60 2.74
N PRO A 95 5.88 6.45 2.06
CA PRO A 95 4.70 5.84 2.66
C PRO A 95 4.91 4.34 2.95
N PRO A 96 4.09 3.74 3.84
CA PRO A 96 4.13 2.32 4.14
C PRO A 96 3.85 1.46 2.91
N ILE A 97 4.41 0.26 2.91
CA ILE A 97 4.15 -0.78 1.90
C ILE A 97 3.32 -1.88 2.53
N TYR A 98 2.14 -2.14 1.97
CA TYR A 98 1.26 -3.22 2.39
C TYR A 98 1.70 -4.53 1.73
N ILE A 99 2.04 -5.53 2.53
CA ILE A 99 2.68 -6.78 2.07
C ILE A 99 1.67 -7.91 1.96
N ASN A 100 0.72 -7.95 2.89
CA ASN A 100 -0.23 -9.04 3.02
C ASN A 100 -1.51 -8.56 3.67
N ARG A 101 -2.63 -9.17 3.30
CA ARG A 101 -3.91 -9.00 3.96
C ARG A 101 -4.40 -10.36 4.46
N VAL A 102 -4.87 -10.36 5.69
CA VAL A 102 -5.59 -11.48 6.32
C VAL A 102 -7.00 -10.99 6.60
N VAL A 103 -7.99 -11.77 6.18
CA VAL A 103 -9.41 -11.49 6.41
C VAL A 103 -10.03 -12.72 7.05
N ALA A 104 -10.74 -12.53 8.17
CA ALA A 104 -11.35 -13.62 8.93
C ALA A 104 -10.39 -14.78 9.26
N ASN A 105 -9.14 -14.45 9.63
CA ASN A 105 -8.02 -15.37 9.91
C ASN A 105 -7.51 -16.17 8.70
N GLN A 106 -7.84 -15.76 7.47
CA GLN A 106 -7.39 -16.40 6.24
C GLN A 106 -6.57 -15.41 5.41
N SER A 107 -5.42 -15.85 4.90
CA SER A 107 -4.64 -15.00 3.98
C SER A 107 -5.39 -14.86 2.66
N THR A 108 -5.50 -13.64 2.13
CA THR A 108 -6.38 -13.38 0.97
C THR A 108 -5.77 -13.79 -0.37
N PHE A 109 -4.46 -14.06 -0.43
CA PHE A 109 -3.76 -14.42 -1.66
C PHE A 109 -2.84 -15.65 -1.48
N VAL A 110 -1.71 -15.48 -0.79
CA VAL A 110 -0.75 -16.55 -0.46
C VAL A 110 -0.64 -16.68 1.04
N GLU A 111 -0.47 -17.90 1.53
CA GLU A 111 -0.28 -18.20 2.95
C GLU A 111 0.92 -17.45 3.55
N GLN A 112 0.83 -17.17 4.85
CA GLN A 112 1.96 -16.67 5.63
C GLN A 112 2.93 -17.81 5.98
N PRO A 113 4.23 -17.55 6.19
CA PRO A 113 4.88 -16.24 6.14
C PRO A 113 5.08 -15.72 4.71
N ARG A 114 5.09 -14.40 4.57
CA ARG A 114 5.21 -13.70 3.29
C ARG A 114 6.60 -13.15 3.08
N SER A 115 7.05 -13.21 1.84
CA SER A 115 8.18 -12.45 1.33
C SER A 115 7.68 -11.34 0.41
N ILE A 116 8.48 -10.29 0.29
CA ILE A 116 8.18 -9.12 -0.55
C ILE A 116 9.03 -9.28 -1.80
N GLY A 117 8.40 -9.38 -2.98
CA GLY A 117 9.00 -9.88 -4.23
C GLY A 117 10.48 -9.56 -4.46
N ASP A 118 10.77 -8.36 -4.94
CA ASP A 118 12.11 -7.86 -5.27
C ASP A 118 12.79 -7.13 -4.09
N PHE A 119 12.21 -7.22 -2.90
CA PHE A 119 12.78 -6.63 -1.70
C PHE A 119 13.99 -7.45 -1.24
N GLY A 120 15.13 -6.79 -1.01
CA GLY A 120 16.33 -7.51 -0.63
C GLY A 120 17.46 -6.65 -0.10
N CYS A 121 18.46 -7.33 0.46
CA CYS A 121 19.68 -6.72 0.95
C CYS A 121 20.74 -6.70 -0.16
N LYS A 122 21.31 -5.53 -0.48
CA LYS A 122 22.35 -5.37 -1.49
C LYS A 122 23.49 -4.50 -0.99
N GLU A 123 24.66 -4.63 -1.59
CA GLU A 123 25.79 -3.73 -1.33
C GLU A 123 25.50 -2.34 -1.91
N TYR A 124 25.75 -1.29 -1.13
CA TYR A 124 25.48 0.10 -1.50
C TYR A 124 26.42 1.05 -0.75
N ASN A 125 27.12 1.93 -1.49
CA ASN A 125 28.04 2.93 -0.94
C ASN A 125 29.07 2.39 0.07
N GLY A 126 29.64 1.20 -0.20
CA GLY A 126 30.63 0.56 0.68
C GLY A 126 30.05 -0.09 1.94
N GLY A 127 28.71 -0.09 2.09
CA GLY A 127 27.97 -0.83 3.10
C GLY A 127 26.91 -1.73 2.48
N TYR A 128 25.91 -2.12 3.27
CA TYR A 128 24.74 -2.85 2.79
C TYR A 128 23.47 -2.05 3.11
N ALA A 129 22.49 -2.11 2.23
CA ALA A 129 21.20 -1.45 2.39
C ALA A 129 20.06 -2.34 1.90
N TRP A 130 18.86 -2.09 2.44
CA TRP A 130 17.63 -2.71 1.97
C TRP A 130 17.13 -1.96 0.74
N PHE A 131 16.61 -2.71 -0.23
CA PHE A 131 16.08 -2.18 -1.49
C PHE A 131 14.67 -2.69 -1.76
N PHE A 132 13.86 -1.86 -2.42
CA PHE A 132 12.56 -2.20 -3.00
C PHE A 132 12.43 -1.46 -4.33
N HIS A 133 12.21 -2.18 -5.43
CA HIS A 133 12.24 -1.63 -6.80
C HIS A 133 13.46 -0.73 -7.05
N GLU A 134 14.66 -1.26 -6.75
CA GLU A 134 15.96 -0.60 -6.87
C GLU A 134 16.15 0.70 -6.07
N ALA A 135 15.18 1.09 -5.24
CA ALA A 135 15.30 2.22 -4.33
C ALA A 135 15.68 1.77 -2.92
N VAL A 136 16.57 2.53 -2.27
CA VAL A 136 17.00 2.29 -0.89
C VAL A 136 15.82 2.49 0.07
N ILE A 137 15.72 1.62 1.08
CA ILE A 137 14.72 1.70 2.15
C ILE A 137 15.40 2.10 3.46
N GLU A 138 15.01 3.27 3.97
CA GLU A 138 15.55 3.86 5.19
C GLU A 138 14.66 3.55 6.40
N ASP A 139 15.28 3.31 7.56
CA ASP A 139 14.60 2.99 8.83
C ASP A 139 13.55 1.87 8.75
N LEU A 140 13.88 0.82 8.00
CA LEU A 140 13.03 -0.34 7.77
C LEU A 140 12.46 -0.93 9.06
N SER A 141 11.13 -0.99 9.11
CA SER A 141 10.40 -1.55 10.24
C SER A 141 9.16 -2.32 9.78
N PHE A 142 8.73 -3.34 10.52
CA PHE A 142 7.50 -4.08 10.23
C PHE A 142 6.49 -3.99 11.37
N ALA A 143 5.20 -4.01 11.03
CA ALA A 143 4.12 -4.15 12.00
C ALA A 143 2.95 -4.96 11.43
N CYS A 144 2.17 -5.56 12.32
CA CYS A 144 0.83 -6.05 12.03
C CYS A 144 -0.18 -4.97 12.41
N VAL A 145 -1.08 -4.61 11.49
CA VAL A 145 -2.05 -3.53 11.69
C VAL A 145 -3.46 -4.09 11.56
N ALA A 146 -4.30 -3.90 12.57
CA ALA A 146 -5.68 -4.37 12.56
C ALA A 146 -6.51 -3.67 11.48
N ASP A 147 -7.37 -4.42 10.80
CA ASP A 147 -8.39 -3.93 9.88
C ASP A 147 -9.77 -4.21 10.49
N SER A 148 -10.16 -3.40 11.47
CA SER A 148 -11.32 -3.67 12.35
C SER A 148 -12.48 -2.69 12.19
N HIS A 149 -12.36 -1.69 11.32
CA HIS A 149 -13.36 -0.61 11.18
C HIS A 149 -14.07 -0.60 9.83
N SER A 150 -13.78 -1.60 8.97
CA SER A 150 -14.25 -1.67 7.59
C SER A 150 -15.77 -1.42 7.44
N CYS A 151 -16.59 -2.03 8.29
CA CYS A 151 -18.05 -1.87 8.26
C CYS A 151 -18.60 -0.69 9.07
N ASP A 152 -17.76 -0.02 9.87
CA ASP A 152 -18.13 1.22 10.56
C ASP A 152 -17.91 2.46 9.67
N CYS A 153 -17.14 2.32 8.59
CA CYS A 153 -16.90 3.40 7.63
C CYS A 153 -18.17 3.80 6.86
N PRO A 154 -18.20 5.01 6.26
CA PRO A 154 -19.24 5.39 5.31
C PRO A 154 -19.42 4.32 4.23
N GLN A 155 -20.67 3.99 3.90
CA GLN A 155 -20.96 2.98 2.90
C GLN A 155 -20.33 3.35 1.55
N ILE A 156 -19.68 2.38 0.90
CA ILE A 156 -19.16 2.54 -0.45
C ILE A 156 -20.36 2.63 -1.40
N GLU A 157 -20.54 3.77 -2.06
CA GLU A 157 -21.58 3.94 -3.05
C GLU A 157 -21.23 3.18 -4.33
N VAL A 158 -22.24 2.65 -5.02
CA VAL A 158 -22.06 1.92 -6.28
C VAL A 158 -22.99 2.54 -7.31
N ASP A 159 -22.40 3.12 -8.35
CA ASP A 159 -23.15 3.71 -9.46
C ASP A 159 -23.62 2.61 -10.41
N THR A 160 -24.77 2.01 -10.10
CA THR A 160 -25.36 0.93 -10.90
C THR A 160 -25.78 1.39 -12.29
N ASP A 161 -26.04 2.69 -12.47
CA ASP A 161 -26.43 3.27 -13.76
C ASP A 161 -25.23 3.29 -14.72
N SER A 162 -24.01 3.48 -14.19
CA SER A 162 -22.77 3.24 -14.95
C SER A 162 -22.53 1.77 -15.29
N GLY A 163 -23.31 0.83 -14.75
CA GLY A 163 -23.11 -0.61 -14.91
C GLY A 163 -22.10 -1.22 -13.93
N ALA A 164 -21.72 -0.48 -12.89
CA ALA A 164 -20.82 -0.98 -11.84
C ALA A 164 -21.49 -2.10 -11.01
N ILE A 165 -20.74 -3.17 -10.78
CA ILE A 165 -21.15 -4.31 -9.98
C ILE A 165 -20.06 -4.58 -8.94
N VAL A 166 -20.43 -4.46 -7.67
CA VAL A 166 -19.53 -4.67 -6.53
C VAL A 166 -20.02 -5.86 -5.72
N THR A 167 -19.10 -6.76 -5.34
CA THR A 167 -19.38 -7.92 -4.49
C THR A 167 -18.32 -8.04 -3.41
N ASN A 168 -18.70 -8.49 -2.21
CA ASN A 168 -17.73 -8.81 -1.15
C ASN A 168 -16.87 -10.02 -1.58
N GLN A 169 -15.55 -9.90 -1.47
CA GLN A 169 -14.61 -10.98 -1.82
C GLN A 169 -14.70 -12.16 -0.83
N MET A 170 -15.02 -11.89 0.43
CA MET A 170 -15.19 -12.89 1.47
C MET A 170 -16.51 -12.67 2.25
N PRO A 171 -17.67 -13.10 1.71
CA PRO A 171 -18.97 -12.85 2.32
C PRO A 171 -19.16 -13.38 3.75
N LEU A 172 -18.33 -14.34 4.17
CA LEU A 172 -18.34 -14.88 5.54
C LEU A 172 -17.61 -13.97 6.55
N ALA A 173 -16.82 -13.00 6.07
CA ALA A 173 -16.18 -11.97 6.89
C ALA A 173 -17.14 -10.79 7.07
N THR A 174 -18.08 -10.93 8.00
CA THR A 174 -19.15 -9.95 8.25
C THR A 174 -18.67 -8.59 8.76
N ASP A 175 -17.40 -8.50 9.18
CA ASP A 175 -16.72 -7.30 9.64
C ASP A 175 -15.92 -6.60 8.55
N GLN A 176 -15.95 -7.10 7.30
CA GLN A 176 -15.16 -6.60 6.17
C GLN A 176 -16.05 -6.07 5.03
N CYS A 177 -16.33 -4.78 5.05
CA CYS A 177 -17.18 -4.11 4.06
C CYS A 177 -16.40 -3.44 2.91
N GLY A 178 -15.10 -3.20 3.09
CA GLY A 178 -14.19 -2.67 2.06
C GLY A 178 -13.42 -3.74 1.29
N PHE A 179 -13.58 -5.03 1.62
CA PHE A 179 -12.90 -6.11 0.92
C PHE A 179 -13.72 -6.58 -0.29
N ILE A 180 -13.60 -5.82 -1.39
CA ILE A 180 -14.51 -5.90 -2.53
C ILE A 180 -13.85 -6.35 -3.84
N ASN A 181 -14.65 -7.01 -4.68
CA ASN A 181 -14.43 -7.20 -6.11
C ASN A 181 -15.31 -6.19 -6.86
N ALA A 182 -14.76 -5.55 -7.89
CA ALA A 182 -15.50 -4.66 -8.78
C ALA A 182 -15.38 -5.12 -10.24
N ARG A 183 -16.47 -4.98 -11.00
CA ARG A 183 -16.49 -5.19 -12.45
C ARG A 183 -17.57 -4.32 -13.10
N CYS A 184 -17.51 -4.22 -14.41
CA CYS A 184 -18.53 -3.56 -15.22
C CYS A 184 -19.44 -4.57 -15.93
N SER A 185 -20.67 -4.16 -16.21
CA SER A 185 -21.61 -4.93 -17.03
C SER A 185 -21.20 -4.92 -18.51
N ALA A 186 -20.71 -3.78 -19.01
CA ALA A 186 -20.09 -3.65 -20.33
C ALA A 186 -18.63 -4.15 -20.30
N SER A 187 -18.21 -4.83 -21.36
CA SER A 187 -16.87 -5.43 -21.47
C SER A 187 -15.74 -4.41 -21.60
N ASP A 188 -16.05 -3.28 -22.23
CA ASP A 188 -15.05 -2.27 -22.59
C ASP A 188 -14.79 -1.34 -21.40
N ASP A 189 -15.79 -1.17 -20.54
CA ASP A 189 -15.71 -0.38 -19.31
C ASP A 189 -14.79 -1.02 -18.27
N LYS A 190 -14.24 -0.17 -17.41
CA LYS A 190 -13.42 -0.55 -16.27
C LYS A 190 -13.97 0.09 -15.00
N PRO A 191 -13.97 -0.62 -13.86
CA PRO A 191 -14.39 -0.05 -12.58
C PRO A 191 -13.28 0.83 -12.01
N PHE A 192 -13.65 2.01 -11.53
CA PHE A 192 -12.77 2.95 -10.84
C PHE A 192 -13.36 3.31 -9.48
N LEU A 193 -12.47 3.66 -8.54
CA LEU A 193 -12.86 4.36 -7.33
C LEU A 193 -12.85 5.86 -7.61
N TYR A 194 -13.97 6.51 -7.31
CA TYR A 194 -14.10 7.96 -7.33
C TYR A 194 -14.20 8.46 -5.90
N SER A 195 -13.62 9.64 -5.66
CA SER A 195 -13.69 10.36 -4.40
C SER A 195 -13.84 11.85 -4.71
N THR A 196 -14.39 12.62 -3.78
CA THR A 196 -14.49 14.08 -3.94
C THR A 196 -13.13 14.80 -3.88
N THR A 197 -12.07 14.10 -3.45
CA THR A 197 -10.74 14.67 -3.21
C THR A 197 -9.68 14.26 -4.23
N THR A 198 -9.98 13.39 -5.17
CA THR A 198 -8.99 12.86 -6.11
C THR A 198 -9.61 12.48 -7.44
N ASP A 199 -8.76 12.27 -8.44
CA ASP A 199 -9.13 11.71 -9.73
C ASP A 199 -9.59 10.24 -9.59
N ALA A 200 -10.04 9.65 -10.69
CA ALA A 200 -10.54 8.27 -10.72
C ALA A 200 -9.40 7.26 -10.53
N ILE A 201 -9.42 6.51 -9.44
CA ILE A 201 -8.39 5.53 -9.10
C ILE A 201 -8.70 4.17 -9.72
N TYR A 202 -7.71 3.60 -10.40
CA TYR A 202 -7.78 2.26 -10.98
C TYR A 202 -6.68 1.36 -10.41
N SER A 203 -7.04 0.17 -9.94
CA SER A 203 -6.13 -0.77 -9.27
C SER A 203 -5.25 -1.61 -10.21
N GLY A 204 -5.36 -1.38 -11.53
CA GLY A 204 -4.82 -2.31 -12.51
C GLY A 204 -5.65 -3.59 -12.66
N LYS A 205 -5.33 -4.38 -13.68
CA LYS A 205 -5.99 -5.68 -13.97
C LYS A 205 -5.15 -6.90 -13.57
N GLY A 206 -3.95 -6.69 -13.01
CA GLY A 206 -2.93 -7.74 -12.88
C GLY A 206 -2.15 -7.95 -14.18
N LYS A 207 -1.07 -8.75 -14.14
CA LYS A 207 -0.24 -9.09 -15.32
C LYS A 207 -0.27 -10.59 -15.64
N GLY A 208 -0.05 -10.91 -16.92
CA GLY A 208 0.13 -12.28 -17.40
C GLY A 208 -1.02 -13.22 -16.99
N GLY A 209 -0.69 -14.34 -16.35
CA GLY A 209 -1.68 -15.34 -15.90
C GLY A 209 -2.63 -14.86 -14.79
N TYR A 210 -2.41 -13.67 -14.22
CA TYR A 210 -3.25 -13.07 -13.18
C TYR A 210 -4.14 -11.94 -13.72
N ALA A 211 -4.09 -11.63 -15.01
CA ALA A 211 -4.94 -10.61 -15.62
C ALA A 211 -6.43 -10.99 -15.48
N SER A 212 -7.26 -10.07 -14.97
CA SER A 212 -8.69 -10.31 -14.73
C SER A 212 -9.57 -9.11 -15.10
N SER A 213 -10.82 -9.37 -15.50
CA SER A 213 -11.87 -8.35 -15.61
C SER A 213 -12.52 -8.01 -14.26
N ILE A 214 -12.17 -8.76 -13.22
CA ILE A 214 -12.56 -8.48 -11.84
C ILE A 214 -11.41 -7.72 -11.19
N HIS A 215 -11.68 -6.47 -10.82
CA HIS A 215 -10.71 -5.59 -10.19
C HIS A 215 -10.81 -5.67 -8.66
N ARG A 216 -9.66 -5.56 -8.01
CA ARG A 216 -9.51 -5.69 -6.56
C ARG A 216 -8.76 -4.50 -6.00
N TYR A 217 -9.28 -3.95 -4.91
CA TYR A 217 -8.66 -2.85 -4.17
C TYR A 217 -8.16 -3.38 -2.82
N GLU A 218 -7.11 -4.23 -2.87
CA GLU A 218 -6.64 -5.00 -1.70
C GLU A 218 -6.19 -4.13 -0.52
N ASP A 219 -5.74 -2.91 -0.76
CA ASP A 219 -5.31 -1.93 0.24
C ASP A 219 -6.39 -0.90 0.57
N LEU A 220 -7.63 -1.14 0.17
CA LEU A 220 -8.75 -0.36 0.66
C LEU A 220 -8.98 -0.69 2.14
N LEU A 221 -8.76 0.34 2.98
CA LEU A 221 -8.78 0.26 4.44
C LEU A 221 -9.63 1.40 5.01
N CYS A 222 -10.46 1.08 6.01
CA CYS A 222 -11.17 2.10 6.78
C CYS A 222 -10.29 2.55 7.94
N VAL A 223 -9.97 3.84 7.97
CA VAL A 223 -9.06 4.44 8.94
C VAL A 223 -9.83 5.23 9.98
N ARG A 224 -9.50 5.01 11.25
CA ARG A 224 -10.04 5.79 12.37
C ARG A 224 -9.18 7.03 12.62
N GLY A 225 -9.82 8.19 12.60
CA GLY A 225 -9.26 9.44 13.11
C GLY A 225 -10.35 10.26 13.81
N LYS A 226 -10.42 11.57 13.54
CA LYS A 226 -11.57 12.40 13.99
C LYS A 226 -12.91 11.86 13.48
N GLU A 227 -12.88 11.31 12.27
CA GLU A 227 -13.97 10.66 11.57
C GLU A 227 -13.43 9.35 10.96
N LEU A 228 -14.30 8.38 10.68
CA LEU A 228 -13.92 7.18 9.93
C LEU A 228 -13.83 7.54 8.44
N THR A 229 -12.73 7.17 7.77
CA THR A 229 -12.56 7.49 6.34
C THR A 229 -11.85 6.38 5.59
N TRP A 230 -12.22 6.19 4.32
CA TRP A 230 -11.55 5.24 3.43
C TRP A 230 -10.19 5.74 3.00
N TYR A 231 -9.23 4.82 2.93
CA TYR A 231 -7.93 5.02 2.34
C TYR A 231 -7.65 3.90 1.34
N ILE A 232 -7.01 4.21 0.23
CA ILE A 232 -6.33 3.23 -0.62
C ILE A 232 -4.82 3.50 -0.56
N GLY A 233 -4.06 2.56 0.00
CA GLY A 233 -2.68 2.84 0.36
C GLY A 233 -2.61 3.97 1.39
N ASN A 234 -1.91 5.06 1.07
CA ASN A 234 -1.87 6.29 1.87
C ASN A 234 -2.75 7.42 1.31
N LEU A 235 -3.58 7.16 0.29
CA LEU A 235 -4.49 8.14 -0.30
C LEU A 235 -5.83 8.14 0.42
N LYS A 236 -6.22 9.30 0.98
CA LYS A 236 -7.53 9.50 1.60
C LYS A 236 -8.64 9.61 0.53
N LEU A 237 -9.74 8.89 0.73
CA LEU A 237 -10.90 8.85 -0.17
C LEU A 237 -12.18 9.31 0.57
N ASP A 238 -12.67 10.49 0.23
CA ASP A 238 -13.91 11.05 0.76
C ASP A 238 -15.08 10.74 -0.20
N ASN A 239 -16.24 10.34 0.35
CA ASN A 239 -17.44 9.99 -0.43
C ASN A 239 -17.13 8.97 -1.53
N LEU A 240 -16.61 7.82 -1.12
CA LEU A 240 -16.12 6.78 -2.02
C LEU A 240 -17.26 6.19 -2.88
N VAL A 241 -17.12 6.28 -4.21
CA VAL A 241 -18.06 5.70 -5.18
C VAL A 241 -17.34 4.78 -6.16
N VAL A 242 -17.89 3.61 -6.45
CA VAL A 242 -17.45 2.76 -7.56
C VAL A 242 -18.27 3.08 -8.80
N LYS A 243 -17.59 3.46 -9.90
CA LYS A 243 -18.25 3.69 -11.21
C LYS A 243 -17.48 3.05 -12.35
N CYS A 244 -18.18 2.74 -13.42
CA CYS A 244 -17.61 2.24 -14.66
C CYS A 244 -17.34 3.37 -15.65
N ASN A 245 -16.22 3.29 -16.35
CA ASN A 245 -15.85 4.26 -17.39
C ASN A 245 -14.96 3.59 -18.46
N THR A 246 -14.94 4.16 -19.66
CA THR A 246 -14.09 3.77 -20.80
C THR A 246 -12.82 4.62 -20.90
N ASP A 247 -12.18 4.96 -19.77
CA ASP A 247 -10.96 5.78 -19.85
C ASP A 247 -9.85 5.01 -20.58
N GLU A 248 -9.55 5.43 -21.81
CA GLU A 248 -8.53 4.81 -22.66
C GLU A 248 -7.15 4.77 -22.00
N ARG A 249 -6.90 5.62 -21.00
CA ARG A 249 -5.64 5.63 -20.25
C ARG A 249 -5.50 4.43 -19.30
N ALA A 250 -6.59 3.75 -18.97
CA ALA A 250 -6.60 2.53 -18.14
C ALA A 250 -6.25 1.24 -18.92
N GLN A 251 -5.70 1.37 -20.14
CA GLN A 251 -5.29 0.22 -20.96
C GLN A 251 -4.11 -0.57 -20.36
N TRP A 252 -3.30 0.05 -19.51
CA TRP A 252 -2.12 -0.57 -18.90
C TRP A 252 -2.47 -1.44 -17.69
N ASP A 253 -1.64 -2.46 -17.46
CA ASP A 253 -1.81 -3.40 -16.36
C ASP A 253 -1.79 -2.73 -14.98
N CYS A 254 -1.04 -1.64 -14.82
CA CYS A 254 -0.93 -0.83 -13.59
C CYS A 254 -1.86 0.39 -13.55
N GLY A 255 -2.65 0.60 -14.60
CA GLY A 255 -3.50 1.77 -14.72
C GLY A 255 -2.85 2.98 -15.36
N MET A 256 -3.45 4.14 -15.11
CA MET A 256 -3.11 5.37 -15.81
C MET A 256 -1.72 5.86 -15.42
N PHE A 257 -0.90 6.20 -16.43
CA PHE A 257 0.26 7.06 -16.26
C PHE A 257 0.20 8.13 -17.34
N LYS A 258 0.08 9.39 -16.94
CA LYS A 258 -0.10 10.52 -17.85
C LYS A 258 1.27 11.14 -18.17
N ALA A 259 1.45 11.59 -19.40
CA ALA A 259 2.57 12.45 -19.76
C ALA A 259 2.02 13.89 -19.84
N VAL A 260 2.56 14.81 -19.04
CA VAL A 260 2.08 16.20 -19.00
C VAL A 260 2.70 16.98 -20.16
N ILE A 261 1.96 17.13 -21.26
CA ILE A 261 2.45 17.81 -22.47
C ILE A 261 2.02 19.28 -22.55
N SER A 262 1.17 19.74 -21.62
CA SER A 262 0.69 21.12 -21.62
C SER A 262 0.42 21.67 -20.22
N LEU A 263 0.45 23.00 -20.09
CA LEU A 263 0.09 23.67 -18.83
C LEU A 263 -1.33 23.36 -18.38
N GLN A 264 -2.24 23.08 -19.31
CA GLN A 264 -3.62 22.75 -18.98
C GLN A 264 -3.73 21.37 -18.32
N GLU A 265 -2.94 20.40 -18.77
CA GLU A 265 -2.81 19.09 -18.13
C GLU A 265 -2.03 19.15 -16.83
N PHE A 266 -1.12 20.12 -16.69
CA PHE A 266 -0.34 20.30 -15.46
C PHE A 266 -1.18 20.86 -14.30
N LYS A 267 -2.16 21.72 -14.59
CA LYS A 267 -2.99 22.41 -13.58
C LYS A 267 -3.56 21.52 -12.47
N PRO A 268 -4.17 20.35 -12.77
CA PRO A 268 -4.71 19.46 -11.74
C PRO A 268 -3.63 18.80 -10.88
N HIS A 269 -2.41 18.64 -11.40
CA HIS A 269 -1.33 17.87 -10.79
C HIS A 269 -0.45 18.64 -9.80
N HIS A 270 -0.82 19.87 -9.42
CA HIS A 270 -0.15 20.77 -8.47
C HIS A 270 0.59 21.97 -9.11
N ILE A 271 -0.12 23.08 -9.33
CA ILE A 271 0.46 24.44 -9.37
C ILE A 271 0.51 24.98 -7.94
N ILE A 272 1.24 24.31 -7.06
CA ILE A 272 1.39 24.69 -5.65
C ILE A 272 2.88 24.74 -5.32
N GLY A 273 3.26 25.67 -4.45
CA GLY A 273 4.63 25.83 -3.98
C GLY A 273 5.61 26.18 -5.12
N VAL A 274 6.76 25.51 -5.12
CA VAL A 274 7.87 25.80 -6.04
C VAL A 274 7.54 25.56 -7.51
N TYR A 275 6.59 24.66 -7.81
CA TYR A 275 6.21 24.33 -9.19
C TYR A 275 5.19 25.30 -9.81
N SER A 276 4.72 26.30 -9.04
CA SER A 276 3.73 27.25 -9.54
C SER A 276 4.21 28.13 -10.71
N GLN A 277 5.53 28.31 -10.85
CA GLN A 277 6.18 29.04 -11.94
C GLN A 277 7.03 28.12 -12.85
N ALA A 278 6.78 26.81 -12.80
CA ALA A 278 7.56 25.86 -13.59
C ALA A 278 7.31 26.03 -15.11
N GLN A 279 8.38 25.95 -15.88
CA GLN A 279 8.31 25.78 -17.33
C GLN A 279 8.25 24.29 -17.66
N LEU A 280 7.37 23.92 -18.60
CA LEU A 280 7.25 22.55 -19.10
C LEU A 280 8.19 22.33 -20.28
N GLY A 281 8.99 21.27 -20.23
CA GLY A 281 9.78 20.80 -21.35
C GLY A 281 8.98 19.95 -22.34
N THR A 282 9.59 19.61 -23.49
CA THR A 282 8.95 18.78 -24.52
C THR A 282 9.16 17.30 -24.20
N ILE A 283 8.10 16.51 -24.03
CA ILE A 283 8.23 15.08 -23.70
C ILE A 283 8.84 14.26 -24.85
N LEU A 284 9.95 13.55 -24.56
CA LEU A 284 10.63 12.62 -25.48
C LEU A 284 10.71 11.18 -24.96
N TRP A 285 9.80 10.74 -24.11
CA TRP A 285 9.79 9.39 -23.55
C TRP A 285 8.52 8.61 -23.96
N MET A 286 8.65 7.29 -24.05
CA MET A 286 7.55 6.38 -24.33
C MET A 286 7.16 5.65 -23.06
N LEU A 287 5.85 5.57 -22.80
CA LEU A 287 5.30 4.72 -21.75
C LEU A 287 5.63 3.25 -22.01
N GLY A 288 5.94 2.53 -20.94
CA GLY A 288 6.16 1.09 -20.97
C GLY A 288 6.01 0.48 -19.58
N ASP A 289 6.27 -0.82 -19.46
CA ASP A 289 6.25 -1.52 -18.17
C ASP A 289 7.35 -1.04 -17.22
N GLN A 290 8.48 -0.61 -17.76
CA GLN A 290 9.57 0.01 -17.03
C GLN A 290 10.17 1.08 -17.94
N PHE A 291 10.31 2.30 -17.44
CA PHE A 291 10.84 3.41 -18.22
C PHE A 291 11.49 4.46 -17.33
N GLN A 292 12.24 5.36 -17.97
CA GLN A 292 12.84 6.53 -17.35
C GLN A 292 12.35 7.77 -18.08
N ILE A 293 12.12 8.84 -17.34
CA ILE A 293 11.91 10.17 -17.91
C ILE A 293 13.29 10.80 -18.04
N ILE A 294 13.81 10.89 -19.25
CA ILE A 294 15.06 11.59 -19.55
C ILE A 294 14.67 12.99 -20.02
N CYS A 295 15.31 14.02 -19.48
CA CYS A 295 15.02 15.42 -19.81
C CYS A 295 16.13 16.06 -20.65
N GLU A 296 15.77 17.14 -21.34
CA GLU A 296 16.76 18.10 -21.86
C GLU A 296 17.59 18.71 -20.71
N PRO A 297 18.82 19.18 -20.99
CA PRO A 297 19.59 19.97 -20.04
C PRO A 297 18.74 21.11 -19.44
N GLU A 298 18.96 21.43 -18.17
CA GLU A 298 18.21 22.43 -17.38
C GLU A 298 16.79 22.03 -16.93
N TYR A 299 16.21 20.99 -17.52
CA TYR A 299 14.95 20.41 -17.04
C TYR A 299 15.22 19.23 -16.12
N LYS A 300 14.30 19.03 -15.17
CA LYS A 300 14.29 17.87 -14.29
C LYS A 300 13.09 16.98 -14.58
N PRO A 301 13.27 15.66 -14.58
CA PRO A 301 12.15 14.72 -14.63
C PRO A 301 11.44 14.70 -13.29
N VAL A 302 10.13 14.97 -13.29
CA VAL A 302 9.30 14.99 -12.07
C VAL A 302 8.05 14.15 -12.29
N VAL A 303 7.72 13.31 -11.31
CA VAL A 303 6.46 12.55 -11.28
C VAL A 303 5.56 13.10 -10.19
N PHE A 304 4.34 13.44 -10.58
CA PHE A 304 3.25 13.88 -9.71
C PHE A 304 2.33 12.69 -9.45
N SER A 305 1.67 12.67 -8.30
CA SER A 305 0.70 11.62 -7.95
C SER A 305 -0.38 12.19 -7.03
N ALA A 306 -1.51 11.49 -6.91
CA ALA A 306 -2.57 11.90 -6.00
C ALA A 306 -2.21 11.75 -4.51
N ASN A 307 -1.24 10.87 -4.19
CA ASN A 307 -1.00 10.38 -2.84
C ASN A 307 0.37 10.74 -2.26
N ASN A 308 1.23 11.43 -3.01
CA ASN A 308 2.55 11.87 -2.55
C ASN A 308 2.90 13.23 -3.12
N GLU A 309 3.81 13.92 -2.44
CA GLU A 309 4.51 15.08 -2.99
C GLU A 309 5.22 14.74 -4.31
N PRO A 310 5.49 15.74 -5.18
CA PRO A 310 6.21 15.53 -6.42
C PRO A 310 7.57 14.85 -6.21
N ILE A 311 7.85 13.82 -7.00
CA ILE A 311 9.08 13.04 -6.92
C ILE A 311 10.00 13.46 -8.07
N GLU A 312 11.11 14.13 -7.75
CA GLU A 312 12.19 14.34 -8.71
C GLU A 312 12.91 13.00 -8.99
N ILE A 313 13.06 12.66 -10.26
CA ILE A 313 13.74 11.45 -10.69
C ILE A 313 15.23 11.75 -10.87
N SER A 314 16.10 10.92 -10.29
CA SER A 314 17.55 11.04 -10.52
C SER A 314 17.98 10.22 -11.74
N ASP A 315 19.07 10.63 -12.39
CA ASP A 315 19.51 10.07 -13.67
C ASP A 315 19.98 8.60 -13.61
N GLN A 316 20.16 8.00 -12.43
CA GLN A 316 20.98 6.79 -12.28
C GLN A 316 20.27 5.43 -12.25
N ALA A 317 18.95 5.33 -12.43
CA ALA A 317 18.28 4.02 -12.55
C ALA A 317 16.89 4.17 -13.21
N PRO A 318 16.30 3.10 -13.79
CA PRO A 318 14.91 3.13 -14.21
C PRO A 318 14.04 3.40 -12.98
N ALA A 319 13.53 4.62 -12.91
CA ALA A 319 12.89 5.11 -11.70
C ALA A 319 11.40 4.81 -11.65
N ILE A 320 10.80 4.36 -12.77
CA ILE A 320 9.35 4.16 -12.90
C ILE A 320 9.08 2.75 -13.42
N GLU A 321 8.34 1.98 -12.63
CA GLU A 321 8.00 0.59 -12.93
C GLU A 321 6.51 0.32 -12.71
N CYS A 322 5.92 -0.43 -13.62
CA CYS A 322 4.63 -1.10 -13.45
C CYS A 322 4.87 -2.48 -12.84
N ALA A 323 4.65 -2.61 -11.53
CA ALA A 323 4.95 -3.82 -10.76
C ALA A 323 3.69 -4.50 -10.22
N TYR A 324 3.81 -5.75 -9.76
CA TYR A 324 2.72 -6.40 -9.00
C TYR A 324 2.52 -5.72 -7.65
N ASN A 325 1.27 -5.68 -7.19
CA ASN A 325 0.98 -5.27 -5.83
C ASN A 325 1.49 -6.35 -4.84
N PRO A 326 2.31 -6.02 -3.82
CA PRO A 326 2.86 -7.03 -2.91
C PRO A 326 1.81 -7.89 -2.19
N MET A 327 0.59 -7.37 -2.00
CA MET A 327 -0.50 -8.16 -1.41
C MET A 327 -1.05 -9.21 -2.38
N THR A 328 -1.12 -8.92 -3.68
CA THR A 328 -1.72 -9.80 -4.69
C THR A 328 -1.17 -9.59 -6.10
N ASN A 329 -1.04 -10.68 -6.86
CA ASN A 329 -0.69 -10.59 -8.28
C ASN A 329 -1.90 -10.25 -9.18
N PHE A 330 -3.12 -10.27 -8.65
CA PHE A 330 -4.35 -9.87 -9.36
C PHE A 330 -4.51 -8.34 -9.49
N ALA A 331 -3.56 -7.57 -8.95
CA ALA A 331 -3.49 -6.13 -9.04
C ALA A 331 -2.05 -5.73 -9.33
N SER A 332 -1.90 -4.58 -9.98
CA SER A 332 -0.59 -4.02 -10.31
C SER A 332 -0.55 -2.55 -9.91
N MET A 333 0.63 -1.99 -9.74
CA MET A 333 0.80 -0.63 -9.26
C MET A 333 1.96 0.05 -9.98
N TRP A 334 1.86 1.37 -10.11
CA TRP A 334 3.00 2.19 -10.48
C TRP A 334 3.89 2.43 -9.26
N VAL A 335 5.18 2.22 -9.45
CA VAL A 335 6.23 2.44 -8.46
C VAL A 335 7.22 3.44 -9.01
N VAL A 336 7.50 4.48 -8.24
CA VAL A 336 8.43 5.56 -8.59
C VAL A 336 9.45 5.72 -7.47
N ASN A 337 10.74 5.47 -7.73
CA ASN A 337 11.79 5.43 -6.70
C ASN A 337 11.37 4.57 -5.48
N GLY A 338 10.80 3.38 -5.72
CA GLY A 338 10.30 2.50 -4.67
C GLY A 338 9.04 2.99 -3.94
N ILE A 339 8.39 4.06 -4.39
CA ILE A 339 7.15 4.62 -3.81
C ILE A 339 5.97 4.26 -4.71
N ARG A 340 4.94 3.64 -4.14
CA ARG A 340 3.68 3.42 -4.87
C ARG A 340 2.98 4.75 -5.11
N VAL A 341 2.60 5.00 -6.36
CA VAL A 341 1.90 6.22 -6.79
C VAL A 341 0.55 5.89 -7.40
N PHE A 342 -0.44 6.74 -7.14
CA PHE A 342 -1.77 6.68 -7.76
C PHE A 342 -1.96 7.83 -8.74
N ASP A 343 -2.61 7.53 -9.86
CA ASP A 343 -2.81 8.42 -11.02
C ASP A 343 -1.57 9.23 -11.41
N PRO A 344 -0.40 8.58 -11.56
CA PRO A 344 0.84 9.30 -11.79
C PRO A 344 0.82 10.11 -13.09
N ALA A 345 1.52 11.24 -13.06
CA ALA A 345 1.77 12.06 -14.22
C ALA A 345 3.25 12.49 -14.26
N GLY A 346 3.93 12.20 -15.36
CA GLY A 346 5.33 12.57 -15.57
C GLY A 346 5.47 13.85 -16.39
N ALA A 347 6.35 14.75 -15.97
CA ALA A 347 6.64 16.00 -16.66
C ALA A 347 8.14 16.33 -16.66
N TRP A 348 8.55 17.19 -17.59
CA TRP A 348 9.85 17.86 -17.56
C TRP A 348 9.64 19.24 -16.97
N ILE A 349 10.30 19.53 -15.85
CA ILE A 349 10.12 20.79 -15.14
C ILE A 349 11.43 21.55 -15.10
N LYS A 350 11.40 22.81 -15.53
CA LYS A 350 12.43 23.78 -15.22
C LYS A 350 11.85 24.80 -14.25
N LEU A 351 12.45 24.88 -13.06
CA LEU A 351 12.10 25.89 -12.07
C LEU A 351 12.78 27.22 -12.44
N GLU A 352 12.03 28.32 -12.44
CA GLU A 352 12.62 29.65 -12.51
C GLU A 352 13.28 29.95 -11.15
N THR A 353 14.59 30.21 -11.15
CA THR A 353 15.37 30.60 -9.96
C THR A 353 15.18 32.05 -9.59
#